data_AF-A0A7V9JTL4-F1
#
_entry.id   AF-A0A7V9JTL4-F1
#
_cell.length_a   1.000
_cell.length_b   1.000
_cell.length_c   1.000
_cell.angle_alpha   90.00
_cell.angle_beta   90.00
_cell.angle_gamma   90.00
#
_symmetry.space_group_name_H-M   'P 1'
#
loop_
_entity.id
_entity.type
_entity.pdbx_description
1 polymer ?
#
loop_
_entity_poly.entity_id
_entity_poly.type
_entity_poly.pdbx_seq_one_letter_code
_entity_poly.pdbx_strand_id
1 'polypeptide(L)'
;MAEASCDRVSAAVFAALAGALGLTADEVARRRAEGLDRLGLDSHGLMRVLLEIERVLQLPALDLADSALESPATLAAGVAAATRGG
;
A
#
# COMPACT_ATOMS: atom_id res chain seq x y z
N MET A 1 16.89 -13.57 3.18
CA MET A 1 16.17 -12.71 4.15
C MET A 1 15.37 -11.57 3.51
N ALA A 2 15.62 -11.18 2.24
CA ALA A 2 14.86 -10.11 1.58
C ALA A 2 13.40 -10.46 1.23
N GLU A 3 13.12 -11.73 0.93
CA GLU A 3 11.78 -12.20 0.50
C GLU A 3 10.70 -11.97 1.58
N ALA A 4 11.01 -12.34 2.82
CA ALA A 4 10.13 -12.15 3.98
C ALA A 4 9.88 -10.67 4.36
N SER A 5 10.68 -9.74 3.82
CA SER A 5 10.45 -8.30 4.00
C SER A 5 9.51 -7.75 2.92
N CYS A 6 9.64 -8.23 1.69
CA CYS A 6 8.76 -7.89 0.58
C CYS A 6 7.32 -8.39 0.83
N ASP A 7 7.18 -9.60 1.38
CA ASP A 7 5.87 -10.16 1.77
C ASP A 7 5.22 -9.37 2.91
N ARG A 8 6.01 -8.90 3.89
CA ARG A 8 5.50 -8.09 5.00
C ARG A 8 5.02 -6.72 4.54
N VAL A 9 5.76 -6.05 3.66
CA VAL A 9 5.33 -4.76 3.09
C VAL A 9 4.05 -4.93 2.29
N SER A 10 4.00 -5.91 1.39
CA SER A 10 2.80 -6.17 0.57
C SER A 10 1.59 -6.49 1.44
N ALA A 11 1.76 -7.32 2.48
CA ALA A 11 0.69 -7.64 3.42
C ALA A 11 0.19 -6.40 4.18
N ALA A 12 1.09 -5.54 4.67
CA ALA A 12 0.71 -4.30 5.36
C ALA A 12 -0.05 -3.35 4.43
N VAL A 13 0.42 -3.19 3.19
CA VAL A 13 -0.22 -2.34 2.18
C VAL A 13 -1.61 -2.87 1.84
N PHE A 14 -1.76 -4.16 1.57
CA PHE A 14 -3.07 -4.75 1.27
C PHE A 14 -4.01 -4.71 2.46
N ALA A 15 -3.52 -4.86 3.69
CA ALA A 15 -4.32 -4.71 4.90
C ALA A 15 -4.81 -3.26 5.11
N ALA A 16 -3.94 -2.26 4.88
CA ALA A 16 -4.32 -0.86 4.99
C ALA A 16 -5.37 -0.47 3.93
N LEU A 17 -5.15 -0.88 2.67
CA LEU A 17 -6.11 -0.69 1.58
C LEU A 17 -7.44 -1.39 1.87
N ALA A 18 -7.41 -2.62 2.37
CA ALA A 18 -8.58 -3.38 2.76
C ALA A 18 -9.41 -2.62 3.80
N GLY A 19 -8.76 -2.07 4.83
CA GLY A 19 -9.42 -1.24 5.85
C GLY A 19 -10.06 0.03 5.29
N ALA A 20 -9.41 0.70 4.33
CA ALA A 20 -9.95 1.91 3.71
C ALA A 20 -11.11 1.64 2.75
N LEU A 21 -11.08 0.50 2.04
CA LEU A 21 -12.06 0.12 1.03
C LEU A 21 -13.22 -0.71 1.59
N GLY A 22 -13.15 -1.13 2.86
CA GLY A 22 -14.11 -2.06 3.45
C GLY A 22 -14.06 -3.46 2.81
N LEU A 23 -12.89 -3.84 2.29
CA LEU A 23 -12.63 -5.13 1.65
C LEU A 23 -11.75 -6.00 2.55
N THR A 24 -11.53 -7.24 2.14
CA THR A 24 -10.48 -8.10 2.70
C THR A 24 -9.15 -7.91 1.98
N ALA A 25 -8.03 -8.21 2.64
CA ALA A 25 -6.70 -8.14 2.02
C ALA A 25 -6.57 -9.08 0.80
N ASP A 26 -7.23 -10.23 0.84
CA ASP A 26 -7.32 -11.16 -0.30
C ASP A 26 -8.06 -10.56 -1.50
N GLU A 27 -9.15 -9.83 -1.27
CA GLU A 27 -9.87 -9.14 -2.35
C GLU A 27 -9.01 -8.05 -2.96
N VAL A 28 -8.31 -7.26 -2.14
CA VAL A 28 -7.37 -6.24 -2.64
C VAL A 28 -6.23 -6.89 -3.43
N ALA A 29 -5.68 -8.01 -2.95
CA ALA A 29 -4.62 -8.75 -3.64
C ALA A 29 -5.09 -9.30 -5.00
N ARG A 30 -6.34 -9.76 -5.11
CA ARG A 30 -6.95 -10.18 -6.39
C ARG A 30 -7.12 -9.01 -7.36
N ARG A 31 -7.43 -7.83 -6.83
CA ARG A 31 -7.62 -6.59 -7.59
C ARG A 31 -6.36 -5.73 -7.64
N ARG A 32 -5.18 -6.31 -7.41
CA ARG A 32 -3.93 -5.55 -7.27
C ARG A 32 -3.51 -4.73 -8.50
N ALA A 33 -4.05 -5.06 -9.67
CA ALA A 33 -3.81 -4.34 -10.92
C ALA A 33 -4.92 -3.32 -11.24
N GLU A 34 -5.99 -3.27 -10.45
CA GLU A 34 -7.03 -2.25 -10.60
C GLU A 34 -6.53 -0.91 -10.05
N GLY A 35 -6.97 0.17 -10.70
CA GLY A 35 -6.62 1.51 -10.26
C GLY A 35 -7.22 1.81 -8.89
N LEU A 36 -6.48 2.46 -7.99
CA LEU A 36 -6.97 2.82 -6.65
C LEU A 36 -8.25 3.67 -6.72
N ASP A 37 -8.33 4.60 -7.67
CA ASP A 37 -9.52 5.40 -7.95
C ASP A 37 -10.74 4.53 -8.34
N ARG A 38 -10.53 3.49 -9.16
CA ARG A 38 -11.58 2.53 -9.56
C ARG A 38 -12.05 1.66 -8.40
N LEU A 39 -11.18 1.39 -7.44
CA LEU A 39 -11.55 0.69 -6.21
C LEU A 39 -12.37 1.58 -5.27
N GLY A 40 -12.51 2.88 -5.56
CA GLY A 40 -13.23 3.84 -4.74
C GLY A 40 -12.34 4.51 -3.68
N LEU A 41 -11.01 4.43 -3.84
CA LEU A 41 -10.08 5.13 -2.96
C LEU A 41 -9.96 6.59 -3.41
N ASP A 42 -10.53 7.49 -2.62
CA ASP A 42 -10.33 8.93 -2.80
C ASP A 42 -9.01 9.41 -2.18
N SER A 43 -8.68 10.69 -2.37
CA SER A 43 -7.46 11.29 -1.83
C SER A 43 -7.35 11.25 -0.30
N HIS A 44 -8.48 11.32 0.41
CA HIS A 44 -8.53 11.24 1.87
C HIS A 44 -8.32 9.81 2.37
N GLY A 45 -8.92 8.83 1.69
CA GLY A 45 -8.72 7.42 1.91
C GLY A 45 -7.28 7.03 1.65
N LEU A 46 -6.69 7.52 0.56
CA LEU A 46 -5.28 7.29 0.24
C LEU A 46 -4.35 7.84 1.32
N MET A 47 -4.58 9.07 1.79
CA MET A 47 -3.80 9.64 2.90
C MET A 47 -3.90 8.78 4.17
N ARG A 48 -5.10 8.28 4.51
CA ARG A 48 -5.28 7.35 5.65
C ARG A 48 -4.54 6.04 5.46
N VAL A 49 -4.53 5.49 4.25
CA VAL A 49 -3.79 4.27 3.90
C VAL A 49 -2.30 4.49 4.11
N LEU A 50 -1.73 5.59 3.61
CA LEU A 50 -0.31 5.91 3.78
C LEU A 50 0.07 6.05 5.26
N LEU A 51 -0.70 6.80 6.04
CA LEU A 51 -0.48 6.95 7.48
C LEU A 51 -0.55 5.62 8.24
N GLU A 52 -1.48 4.73 7.86
CA GLU A 52 -1.58 3.40 8.47
C GLU A 52 -0.38 2.52 8.11
N ILE A 53 0.07 2.56 6.86
CA ILE A 53 1.27 1.83 6.42
C ILE A 53 2.51 2.33 7.18
N GLU A 54 2.70 3.64 7.28
CA GLU A 54 3.78 4.26 8.06
C GLU A 54 3.75 3.81 9.51
N ARG A 55 2.57 3.82 10.13
CA ARG A 55 2.37 3.38 11.51
C ARG A 55 2.69 1.90 11.71
N VAL A 56 2.16 1.03 10.85
CA VAL A 56 2.31 -0.43 10.95
C VAL A 56 3.75 -0.87 10.69
N LEU A 57 4.40 -0.26 9.70
CA LEU A 57 5.78 -0.58 9.33
C LEU A 57 6.81 0.24 10.11
N GLN A 58 6.37 1.13 11.01
CA GLN A 58 7.20 2.06 11.78
C GLN A 58 8.15 2.89 10.91
N LEU A 59 7.64 3.38 9.78
CA LEU A 59 8.39 4.15 8.80
C LEU A 59 8.23 5.65 9.05
N PRO A 60 9.23 6.46 8.65
CA PRO A 60 9.01 7.89 8.48
C PRO A 60 7.99 8.14 7.36
N ALA A 61 7.57 9.41 7.21
CA ALA A 61 6.67 9.82 6.15
C ALA A 61 7.13 9.27 4.79
N LEU A 62 6.24 8.55 4.11
CA LEU A 62 6.52 7.91 2.83
C LEU A 62 6.50 8.95 1.71
N ASP A 63 7.65 9.17 1.09
CA ASP A 63 7.75 9.96 -0.14
C ASP A 63 7.61 9.02 -1.35
N LEU A 64 6.40 8.97 -1.92
CA LEU A 64 6.05 8.09 -3.03
C LEU A 64 5.73 8.92 -4.27
N ALA A 65 6.25 8.48 -5.43
CA ALA A 65 5.85 9.04 -6.71
C ALA A 65 4.38 8.73 -7.04
N ASP A 66 3.71 9.58 -7.81
CA ASP A 66 2.31 9.37 -8.23
C ASP A 66 2.08 8.01 -8.90
N SER A 67 3.06 7.47 -9.62
CA SER A 67 2.99 6.14 -10.24
C SER A 67 2.87 5.00 -9.22
N ALA A 68 3.40 5.19 -8.01
CA ALA A 68 3.19 4.25 -6.91
C ALA A 68 1.75 4.32 -6.37
N LEU A 69 1.00 5.39 -6.63
CA LEU A 69 -0.37 5.58 -6.16
C LEU A 69 -1.40 5.15 -7.21
N GLU A 70 -0.98 4.52 -8.31
CA GLU A 70 -1.90 4.09 -9.38
C GLU A 70 -2.73 2.86 -9.00
N SER A 71 -2.13 1.85 -8.35
CA SER A 71 -2.75 0.55 -8.07
C SER A 71 -2.23 -0.05 -6.76
N PRO A 72 -2.91 -1.04 -6.16
CA PRO A 72 -2.39 -1.71 -4.96
C PRO A 72 -1.00 -2.35 -5.19
N ALA A 73 -0.74 -2.89 -6.38
CA ALA A 73 0.55 -3.49 -6.71
C ALA A 73 1.67 -2.45 -6.81
N THR A 74 1.41 -1.30 -7.46
CA THR A 74 2.41 -0.23 -7.56
C THR A 74 2.65 0.45 -6.22
N LEU A 75 1.63 0.52 -5.36
CA LEU A 75 1.76 1.04 -4.00
C LEU A 75 2.66 0.14 -3.16
N ALA A 76 2.40 -1.17 -3.17
CA ALA A 76 3.24 -2.14 -2.48
C ALA A 76 4.69 -2.09 -2.96
N ALA A 77 4.91 -1.96 -4.26
CA ALA A 77 6.24 -1.83 -4.84
C ALA A 77 6.93 -0.51 -4.43
N GLY A 78 6.19 0.61 -4.42
CA GLY A 78 6.69 1.92 -4.00
C GLY A 78 7.11 1.94 -2.52
N VAL A 79 6.27 1.41 -1.64
CA VAL A 79 6.60 1.27 -0.20
C VAL A 79 7.78 0.31 -0.02
N ALA A 80 7.83 -0.80 -0.76
CA ALA A 80 8.96 -1.73 -0.70
C ALA A 80 10.28 -1.11 -1.22
N ALA A 81 10.22 -0.10 -2.08
CA ALA A 81 11.39 0.65 -2.53
C ALA A 81 11.81 1.67 -1.45
N ALA A 82 10.86 2.43 -0.89
CA ALA A 82 11.11 3.39 0.18
C ALA A 82 11.75 2.74 1.41
N THR A 83 11.29 1.55 1.79
CA THR A 83 11.84 0.76 2.91
C THR A 83 13.24 0.19 2.68
N ARG A 84 13.71 0.13 1.43
CA ARG A 84 15.06 -0.36 1.08
C ARG A 84 16.09 0.76 0.93
N GLY A 85 15.63 2.00 0.73
CA GLY A 85 16.48 3.18 0.54
C GLY A 85 16.69 4.03 1.79
N GLY A 86 16.05 3.69 2.91
CA GLY A 86 16.17 4.35 4.21
C GLY A 86 17.19 3.72 5.13
#